data_AF-A0A316A642-F1
#
_entry.id   AF-A0A316A642-F1
#
_cell.length_a   1.000
_cell.length_b   1.000
_cell.length_c   1.000
_cell.angle_alpha   90.00
_cell.angle_beta   90.00
_cell.angle_gamma   90.00
#
_symmetry.space_group_name_H-M   'P 1'
#
loop_
_entity.id
_entity.type
_entity.pdbx_description
1 polymer ?
#
loop_
_entity_poly.entity_id
_entity_poly.type
_entity_poly.pdbx_seq_one_letter_code
_entity_poly.pdbx_strand_id
1 'polypeptide(L)' 'MLTRTRIKQHDITDCGAACLTSVAAHYKLHLPIARVRQYAGTDQKGTNMLGLIEAAQKLGFQA' A
#
# COMPACT_ATOMS: atom_id res chain seq x y z
N MET A 1 12.99 5.91 16.42
CA MET A 1 12.05 6.23 15.32
C MET A 1 10.75 5.51 15.58
N LEU A 2 9.64 6.22 15.77
CA LEU A 2 8.33 5.59 15.92
C LEU A 2 7.83 5.12 14.54
N THR A 3 7.73 3.81 14.34
CA THR A 3 7.13 3.17 13.18
C THR A 3 5.63 3.48 13.17
N ARG A 4 5.21 4.48 12.39
CA ARG A 4 3.81 4.87 12.30
C ARG A 4 3.08 3.87 11.39
N THR A 5 2.41 2.90 12.01
CA THR A 5 1.64 1.85 11.32
C THR A 5 0.25 2.30 10.87
N ARG A 6 -0.28 3.42 11.37
CA ARG A 6 -1.49 4.05 10.80
C ARG A 6 -1.09 5.09 9.77
N ILE A 7 -1.07 4.69 8.50
CA ILE A 7 -0.75 5.56 7.37
C ILE A 7 -2.01 6.28 6.92
N LYS A 8 -1.97 7.62 6.90
CA LYS A 8 -3.08 8.45 6.42
C LYS A 8 -3.12 8.37 4.90
N GLN A 9 -4.27 8.08 4.30
CA GLN A 9 -4.44 8.21 2.86
C GLN A 9 -4.32 9.67 2.43
N HIS A 10 -3.69 9.92 1.27
CA HIS A 10 -3.51 11.28 0.75
C HIS A 10 -4.56 11.61 -0.31
N ASP A 11 -4.95 10.61 -1.12
CA ASP A 11 -6.02 10.67 -2.10
C ASP A 11 -7.25 9.87 -1.62
N ILE A 12 -8.43 10.16 -2.16
CA ILE A 12 -9.64 9.37 -1.91
C ILE A 12 -9.50 7.93 -2.42
N THR A 13 -8.69 7.74 -3.47
CA THR A 13 -8.42 6.45 -4.12
C THR A 13 -7.32 5.62 -3.44
N ASP A 14 -6.58 6.20 -2.49
CA ASP A 14 -5.43 5.55 -1.87
C ASP A 14 -5.80 4.58 -0.73
N CYS A 15 -7.08 4.28 -0.47
CA CYS A 15 -7.48 3.50 0.71
C CYS A 15 -6.77 2.13 0.79
N GLY A 16 -6.73 1.38 -0.32
CA GLY A 16 -6.01 0.10 -0.40
C GLY A 16 -4.49 0.26 -0.28
N ALA A 17 -3.91 1.24 -0.99
CA ALA A 17 -2.48 1.51 -0.95
C ALA A 17 -1.99 1.95 0.44
N ALA A 18 -2.77 2.76 1.16
CA ALA A 18 -2.48 3.18 2.53
C ALA A 18 -2.55 2.01 3.52
N CYS A 19 -3.52 1.11 3.37
CA CYS A 19 -3.59 -0.12 4.16
C CYS A 19 -2.39 -1.02 3.94
N LEU A 20 -2.01 -1.27 2.68
CA LEU A 20 -0.83 -2.11 2.40
C LEU A 20 0.47 -1.44 2.86
N THR A 21 0.60 -0.12 2.74
CA THR A 21 1.74 0.63 3.30
C THR A 21 1.79 0.52 4.83
N SER A 22 0.62 0.53 5.49
CA SER A 22 0.49 0.35 6.94
C SER A 22 1.00 -1.03 7.39
N VAL A 23 0.60 -2.09 6.68
CA VAL A 23 1.08 -3.45 6.91
C VAL A 23 2.59 -3.55 6.64
N ALA A 24 3.08 -2.98 5.54
CA ALA A 24 4.51 -2.94 5.24
C ALA A 24 5.32 -2.27 6.36
N ALA A 25 4.86 -1.12 6.85
CA ALA A 25 5.50 -0.41 7.94
C ALA A 25 5.51 -1.22 9.26
N HIS A 26 4.48 -2.03 9.53
CA HIS A 26 4.45 -2.95 10.67
C HIS A 26 5.58 -3.97 10.59
N TYR A 27 5.84 -4.49 9.39
CA TYR A 27 6.96 -5.39 9.10
C TYR A 27 8.27 -4.66 8.79
N LYS A 28 8.42 -3.41 9.25
CA LYS A 28 9.63 -2.57 9.13
C LYS A 28 10.01 -2.18 7.69
N LEU A 29 9.16 -2.47 6.70
CA LEU A 29 9.34 -2.04 5.32
C LEU A 29 8.69 -0.66 5.11
N HIS A 30 9.52 0.38 5.03
CA HIS A 30 9.08 1.76 4.88
C HIS A 30 9.17 2.23 3.44
N LEU A 31 8.05 2.68 2.89
CA LEU A 31 7.96 3.16 1.51
C LEU A 31 6.84 4.20 1.39
N PRO A 32 6.93 5.13 0.43
CA PRO A 32 5.88 6.10 0.19
C PRO A 32 4.63 5.40 -0.39
N ILE A 33 3.43 5.87 0.00
CA ILE A 33 2.14 5.36 -0.53
C ILE A 33 2.12 5.40 -2.06
N ALA A 34 2.71 6.43 -2.67
CA ALA A 34 2.80 6.57 -4.12
C ALA A 34 3.45 5.35 -4.82
N ARG A 35 4.42 4.69 -4.18
CA ARG A 35 5.03 3.47 -4.72
C ARG A 35 4.06 2.29 -4.69
N VAL A 36 3.31 2.14 -3.60
CA VAL A 36 2.27 1.11 -3.48
C VAL A 36 1.13 1.37 -4.47
N ARG A 37 0.73 2.64 -4.65
CA ARG A 37 -0.25 3.08 -5.66
C ARG A 37 0.14 2.63 -7.07
N GLN A 38 1.41 2.79 -7.43
CA GLN A 38 1.96 2.33 -8.72
C GLN A 38 1.97 0.81 -8.83
N TYR A 39 2.38 0.10 -7.79
CA TYR A 39 2.42 -1.37 -7.81
C TYR A 39 1.04 -1.99 -7.92
N ALA A 40 0.05 -1.40 -7.25
CA ALA A 40 -1.31 -1.90 -7.22
C ALA A 40 -2.17 -1.44 -8.41
N GLY A 41 -1.62 -0.65 -9.32
CA GLY A 41 -2.35 -0.13 -10.48
C GLY A 41 -3.53 0.76 -10.09
N THR A 42 -3.40 1.52 -9.01
CA THR A 42 -4.50 2.37 -8.51
C THR A 42 -4.73 3.54 -9.46
N ASP A 43 -5.96 3.68 -9.93
CA ASP A 43 -6.40 4.73 -10.84
C ASP A 43 -7.46 5.64 -10.19
N GLN A 44 -8.17 6.43 -11.00
CA GLN A 44 -9.21 7.35 -10.54
C GLN A 44 -10.42 6.63 -9.91
N LYS A 45 -10.60 5.33 -10.14
CA LYS A 45 -11.66 4.50 -9.55
C LYS A 45 -11.19 3.78 -8.28
N GLY A 46 -9.88 3.79 -7.98
CA GLY A 46 -9.29 3.11 -6.84
C GLY A 46 -8.47 1.89 -7.23
N THR A 47 -8.39 0.93 -6.32
CA THR A 47 -7.63 -0.31 -6.46
C THR A 47 -8.56 -1.51 -6.34
N ASN A 48 -8.40 -2.52 -7.19
CA ASN A 48 -9.10 -3.79 -7.02
C ASN A 48 -8.26 -4.77 -6.16
N MET A 49 -8.88 -5.90 -5.77
CA MET A 49 -8.22 -6.90 -4.91
C MET A 49 -7.00 -7.54 -5.58
N LEU A 50 -7.10 -7.84 -6.88
CA LEU A 50 -6.00 -8.45 -7.64
C LEU A 50 -4.75 -7.54 -7.64
N GLY A 51 -4.92 -6.25 -7.91
CA GLY A 51 -3.83 -5.27 -7.88
C GLY A 51 -3.19 -5.15 -6.49
N LEU A 52 -3.97 -5.24 -5.41
CA LEU A 52 -3.41 -5.27 -4.05
C LEU A 52 -2.58 -6.54 -3.79
N ILE A 53 -3.02 -7.71 -4.26
CA ILE A 53 -2.26 -8.96 -4.15
C ILE A 53 -0.96 -8.86 -4.95
N GLU A 54 -1.00 -8.41 -6.20
CA GLU A 54 0.18 -8.20 -7.03
C GLU A 54 1.17 -7.20 -6.39
N ALA A 55 0.66 -6.13 -5.79
CA ALA A 55 1.48 -5.17 -5.07
C ALA A 55 2.12 -5.79 -3.82
N ALA A 56 1.38 -6.58 -3.04
CA ALA A 56 1.88 -7.25 -1.86
C ALA A 56 3.00 -8.25 -2.23
N GLN A 57 2.80 -9.03 -3.30
CA GLN A 57 3.80 -9.96 -3.83
C GLN A 57 5.06 -9.23 -4.31
N LYS A 58 4.92 -8.08 -4.99
CA LYS A 58 6.07 -7.22 -5.37
C LYS A 58 6.84 -6.68 -4.16
N LEU A 59 6.17 -6.49 -3.02
CA LEU A 59 6.79 -6.09 -1.76
C LEU A 59 7.41 -7.26 -0.98
N GLY A 60 7.29 -8.50 -1.49
CA GLY A 60 7.82 -9.71 -0.87
C GLY A 60 6.89 -10.36 0.15
N PHE A 61 5.61 -9.96 0.20
CA PHE A 61 4.61 -10.64 1.02
C PHE A 61 4.06 -11.87 0.30
N GLN A 62 3.74 -12.91 1.08
CA GLN A 62 2.89 -14.00 0.62
C GLN A 62 1.43 -13.55 0.74
N ALA A 63 0.75 -13.44 -0.40
CA ALA A 63 -0.64 -12.97 -0.53
C ALA A 63 -1.35 -13.72 -1.64
#